data_AF-A0A954W320-F1
#
_entry.id   AF-A0A954W320-F1
#
_cell.length_a   1.000
_cell.length_b   1.000
_cell.length_c   1.000
_cell.angle_alpha   90.00
_cell.angle_beta   90.00
_cell.angle_gamma   90.00
#
_symmetry.space_group_name_H-M   'P 1'
#
loop_
_entity.id
_entity.type
_entity.pdbx_description
1 polymer ?
#
loop_
_entity_poly.entity_id
_entity_poly.type
_entity_poly.pdbx_seq_one_letter_code
_entity_poly.pdbx_strand_id
1 'polypeptide(L)'
;MAHDLRHGYLKGETHISPEQLLETIVSQLPSLPPPGPLGGRPAIAHHIVLQVAWHALVTGCRWCEIPKSMGCSGETARTRVRDWQQQGLCDRFHQLLLAELR
;
A
#
# COMPACT_ATOMS: atom_id res chain seq x y z
N MET A 1 -10.33 15.02 21.53
CA MET A 1 -9.11 15.13 20.71
C MET A 1 -9.21 14.09 19.60
N ALA A 2 -9.97 14.43 18.56
CA ALA A 2 -10.12 13.63 17.35
C ALA A 2 -9.24 14.30 16.29
N HIS A 3 -8.27 13.55 15.76
CA HIS A 3 -7.37 14.04 14.71
C HIS A 3 -8.20 14.14 13.42
N ASP A 4 -8.68 15.34 13.14
CA ASP A 4 -9.33 15.70 11.88
C ASP A 4 -8.27 15.63 10.77
N LEU A 5 -8.15 14.46 10.13
CA LEU A 5 -7.36 14.27 8.92
C LEU A 5 -8.24 14.53 7.70
N ARG A 6 -8.81 15.73 7.61
CA ARG A 6 -9.28 16.28 6.33
C ARG A 6 -8.10 16.98 5.65
N HIS A 7 -7.21 16.18 5.10
CA HIS A 7 -6.28 16.69 4.08
C HIS A 7 -7.10 17.03 2.84
N GLY A 8 -7.23 18.34 2.60
CA GLY A 8 -7.72 18.88 1.34
C GLY A 8 -6.89 18.32 0.19
N TYR A 9 -7.52 17.49 -0.63
CA TYR A 9 -6.94 16.99 -1.86
C TYR A 9 -7.35 17.94 -2.99
N LEU A 10 -6.38 18.19 -3.85
CA LEU A 10 -6.20 19.42 -4.61
C LEU A 10 -7.27 19.66 -5.68
N LYS A 11 -7.59 20.94 -5.87
CA LYS A 11 -8.47 21.47 -6.90
C LYS A 11 -7.81 21.35 -8.28
N GLY A 12 -8.38 20.52 -9.16
CA GLY A 12 -8.53 20.88 -10.58
C GLY A 12 -7.53 20.35 -11.61
N GLU A 13 -7.34 19.04 -11.74
CA GLU A 13 -6.98 18.32 -12.98
C GLU A 13 -6.86 16.82 -12.62
N THR A 14 -7.54 15.93 -13.36
CA THR A 14 -7.62 14.46 -13.18
C THR A 14 -7.32 13.91 -11.77
N HIS A 15 -8.25 14.09 -10.84
CA HIS A 15 -8.05 13.75 -9.44
C HIS A 15 -8.40 12.28 -9.13
N ILE A 16 -7.46 11.35 -9.37
CA ILE A 16 -7.55 10.01 -8.81
C ILE A 16 -7.46 10.10 -7.28
N SER A 17 -8.48 9.61 -6.58
CA SER A 17 -8.47 9.63 -5.12
C SER A 17 -7.47 8.60 -4.56
N PRO A 18 -6.97 8.77 -3.31
CA PRO A 18 -6.05 7.82 -2.70
C PRO A 18 -6.58 6.39 -2.72
N GLU A 19 -7.88 6.20 -2.44
CA GLU A 19 -8.51 4.89 -2.48
C GLU A 19 -8.55 4.30 -3.89
N GLN A 20 -8.88 5.09 -4.92
CA GLN A 20 -8.86 4.63 -6.31
C GLN A 20 -7.45 4.24 -6.75
N LEU A 21 -6.45 5.05 -6.41
CA LEU A 21 -5.05 4.75 -6.69
C LEU A 21 -4.62 3.45 -6.01
N LEU A 22 -5.03 3.23 -4.76
CA LEU A 22 -4.76 1.99 -4.03
C LEU A 22 -5.43 0.78 -4.69
N GLU A 23 -6.67 0.89 -5.15
CA GLU A 23 -7.36 -0.19 -5.87
C GLU A 23 -6.67 -0.51 -7.19
N THR A 24 -6.30 0.50 -7.98
CA THR A 24 -5.53 0.33 -9.22
C THR A 24 -4.21 -0.37 -8.95
N ILE A 25 -3.49 0.03 -7.88
CA ILE A 25 -2.24 -0.60 -7.46
C ILE A 25 -2.48 -2.08 -7.11
N VAL A 26 -3.46 -2.37 -6.25
CA VAL A 26 -3.77 -3.74 -5.81
C VAL A 26 -4.08 -4.65 -6.99
N SER A 27 -4.79 -4.17 -8.01
CA SER A 27 -5.11 -4.95 -9.21
C SER A 27 -3.89 -5.36 -10.03
N GLN A 28 -2.76 -4.66 -9.90
CA GLN A 28 -1.52 -4.97 -10.61
C GLN A 28 -0.57 -5.87 -9.80
N LEU A 29 -0.86 -6.08 -8.52
CA LEU A 29 -0.03 -6.91 -7.65
C LEU A 29 -0.22 -8.39 -7.96
N PRO A 30 0.83 -9.22 -7.81
CA PRO A 30 0.71 -10.66 -7.98
C PRO A 30 -0.35 -11.22 -7.03
N SER A 31 -1.15 -12.18 -7.51
CA SER A 31 -2.15 -12.86 -6.70
C SER A 31 -1.53 -13.43 -5.43
N LEU A 32 -2.27 -13.33 -4.31
CA LEU A 32 -1.83 -13.94 -3.07
C LEU A 32 -1.79 -15.46 -3.23
N PRO A 33 -0.77 -16.14 -2.69
CA PRO A 33 -0.73 -17.59 -2.71
C PRO A 33 -1.94 -18.15 -1.99
N PRO A 34 -2.52 -19.27 -2.47
CA PRO A 34 -3.62 -19.92 -1.78
C PRO A 34 -3.15 -20.42 -0.40
N PRO A 35 -4.06 -20.58 0.57
CA PRO A 35 -3.72 -21.23 1.83
C PRO A 35 -3.15 -22.62 1.55
N GLY A 36 -2.11 -22.99 2.32
CA GLY A 36 -1.45 -24.29 2.15
C GLY A 36 -2.38 -25.48 2.41
N PRO A 37 -2.05 -26.67 1.88
CA PRO A 37 -2.92 -27.86 1.93
C PRO A 37 -3.19 -28.37 3.36
N LEU A 38 -2.33 -28.04 4.33
CA LEU A 38 -2.48 -28.41 5.74
C LEU A 38 -3.19 -27.33 6.57
N GLY A 39 -3.70 -26.28 5.93
CA GLY A 39 -4.07 -25.05 6.61
C GLY A 39 -2.84 -24.27 7.06
N GLY A 40 -3.01 -22.96 7.21
CA GLY A 40 -1.95 -22.04 7.60
C GLY A 40 -2.50 -20.64 7.73
N ARG A 41 -1.70 -19.72 8.28
CA ARG A 41 -2.11 -18.30 8.34
C ARG A 41 -2.32 -17.80 6.90
N PRO A 42 -3.52 -17.30 6.56
CA PRO A 42 -3.75 -16.75 5.23
C PRO A 42 -2.77 -15.62 4.95
N ALA A 43 -2.39 -15.47 3.68
CA ALA A 43 -1.53 -14.38 3.26
C ALA A 43 -2.17 -13.03 3.63
N ILE A 44 -1.35 -12.10 4.08
CA ILE A 44 -1.82 -10.75 4.41
C ILE A 44 -2.30 -10.08 3.12
N ALA A 45 -3.51 -9.52 3.18
CA ALA A 45 -4.10 -8.85 2.03
C ALA A 45 -3.26 -7.66 1.60
N HIS A 46 -3.14 -7.44 0.28
CA HIS A 46 -2.32 -6.36 -0.28
C HIS A 46 -2.73 -4.97 0.23
N HIS A 47 -4.03 -4.73 0.41
CA HIS A 47 -4.53 -3.46 0.94
C HIS A 47 -4.01 -3.18 2.36
N ILE A 48 -3.92 -4.20 3.23
CA ILE A 48 -3.38 -4.06 4.59
C ILE A 48 -1.90 -3.66 4.52
N VAL A 49 -1.13 -4.33 3.67
CA VAL A 49 0.29 -4.02 3.47
C VAL A 49 0.48 -2.59 2.95
N LEU A 50 -0.34 -2.17 1.99
CA LEU A 50 -0.30 -0.81 1.43
C LEU A 50 -0.70 0.24 2.47
N GLN A 51 -1.72 -0.02 3.28
CA GLN A 51 -2.14 0.88 4.37
C GLN A 51 -1.02 1.09 5.39
N VAL A 52 -0.33 0.01 5.78
CA VAL A 52 0.81 0.09 6.71
C VAL A 52 2.00 0.81 6.07
N ALA A 53 2.31 0.52 4.81
CA ALA A 53 3.38 1.21 4.09
C ALA A 53 3.08 2.71 3.93
N TRP A 54 1.85 3.06 3.56
CA TRP A 54 1.39 4.44 3.45
C TRP A 54 1.51 5.17 4.78
N HIS A 55 1.09 4.55 5.88
CA HIS A 55 1.24 5.13 7.21
C HIS A 55 2.71 5.44 7.54
N ALA A 56 3.62 4.50 7.27
CA ALA A 56 5.06 4.71 7.48
C ALA A 56 5.60 5.90 6.67
N LEU A 57 5.15 6.04 5.41
CA LEU A 57 5.56 7.12 4.51
C LEU A 57 5.02 8.49 4.95
N VAL A 58 3.75 8.55 5.34
CA VAL A 58 3.09 9.81 5.76
C VAL A 58 3.60 10.28 7.13
N THR A 59 3.81 9.36 8.06
CA THR A 59 4.21 9.70 9.43
C THR A 59 5.72 9.82 9.62
N GLY A 60 6.51 9.23 8.72
CA GLY A 60 7.97 9.17 8.84
C GLY A 60 8.47 8.27 9.99
N CYS A 61 7.58 7.51 10.64
CA CYS A 61 7.93 6.57 11.70
C CYS A 61 8.86 5.47 11.20
N ARG A 62 9.65 4.88 12.10
CA ARG A 62 10.37 3.65 11.77
C ARG A 62 9.37 2.51 11.59
N TRP A 63 9.72 1.55 10.73
CA TRP A 63 8.90 0.35 10.50
C TRP A 63 8.61 -0.45 11.79
N CYS A 64 9.51 -0.43 12.77
CA CYS A 64 9.32 -1.08 14.07
C CYS A 64 8.36 -0.35 15.01
N GLU A 65 8.07 0.93 14.74
CA GLU A 65 7.18 1.77 15.56
C GLU A 65 5.73 1.72 15.07
N ILE A 66 5.47 1.03 13.95
CA ILE A 66 4.12 0.91 13.41
C ILE A 66 3.22 0.13 14.38
N PRO A 67 2.02 0.65 14.68
CA PRO A 67 1.08 -0.02 15.58
C PRO A 67 0.60 -1.34 14.99
N LYS A 68 0.68 -2.42 15.80
CA LYS A 68 0.27 -3.77 15.40
C LYS A 68 -1.24 -3.89 15.09
N SER A 69 -2.06 -2.93 15.53
CA SER A 69 -3.50 -2.88 15.27
C SER A 69 -3.86 -2.66 13.79
N MET A 70 -2.91 -2.27 12.94
CA MET A 70 -3.14 -2.04 11.51
C MET A 70 -3.22 -3.32 10.66
N GLY A 71 -3.09 -4.50 11.27
CA GLY A 71 -3.30 -5.79 10.59
C GLY A 71 -2.02 -6.47 10.09
N CYS A 72 -0.90 -5.77 9.99
CA CYS A 72 0.42 -6.38 9.83
C CYS A 72 1.52 -5.56 10.54
N SER A 73 2.68 -6.17 10.78
CA SER A 73 3.83 -5.43 11.31
C SER A 73 4.48 -4.60 10.21
N GLY A 74 5.10 -3.47 10.58
CA GLY A 74 5.83 -2.66 9.62
C GLY A 74 6.98 -3.41 8.96
N GLU A 75 7.62 -4.36 9.63
CA GLU A 75 8.65 -5.22 9.01
C GLU A 75 8.09 -6.12 7.89
N THR A 76 6.89 -6.69 8.09
CA THR A 76 6.21 -7.45 7.03
C THR A 76 5.87 -6.54 5.86
N ALA A 77 5.35 -5.34 6.12
CA ALA A 77 5.06 -4.39 5.06
C ALA A 77 6.32 -3.96 4.29
N ARG A 78 7.41 -3.64 5.00
CA ARG A 78 8.70 -3.29 4.40
C ARG A 78 9.23 -4.38 3.49
N THR A 79 9.18 -5.63 3.96
CA THR A 79 9.63 -6.79 3.17
C THR A 79 8.80 -6.92 1.90
N ARG A 80 7.46 -6.82 2.01
CA ARG A 80 6.59 -6.88 0.85
C ARG A 80 6.80 -5.75 -0.15
N VAL A 81 6.97 -4.51 0.32
CA VAL A 81 7.26 -3.37 -0.54
C VAL A 81 8.58 -3.58 -1.27
N ARG A 82 9.60 -4.12 -0.60
CA ARG A 82 10.87 -4.49 -1.24
C ARG A 82 10.68 -5.59 -2.29
N ASP A 83 9.91 -6.63 -2.00
CA ASP A 83 9.65 -7.71 -2.95
C ASP A 83 8.92 -7.19 -4.20
N TRP A 84 8.01 -6.23 -4.03
CA TRP A 84 7.33 -5.56 -5.15
C TRP A 84 8.29 -4.68 -5.97
N GLN A 85 9.20 -3.97 -5.31
CA GLN A 85 10.27 -3.22 -5.98
C GLN A 85 11.14 -4.14 -6.85
N GLN A 86 11.55 -5.29 -6.32
CA GLN A 86 12.35 -6.27 -7.08
C GLN A 86 11.60 -6.87 -8.28
N GLN A 87 10.27 -6.85 -8.25
CA GLN A 87 9.41 -7.28 -9.36
C GLN A 87 9.13 -6.17 -10.39
N GLY A 88 9.75 -4.98 -10.24
CA GLY A 88 9.54 -3.85 -11.14
C GLY A 88 8.18 -3.17 -11.01
N LEU A 89 7.43 -3.46 -9.94
CA LEU A 89 6.10 -2.87 -9.74
C LEU A 89 6.18 -1.35 -9.50
N CYS A 90 7.26 -0.85 -8.91
CA CYS A 90 7.49 0.59 -8.75
C CYS A 90 7.58 1.32 -10.10
N ASP A 91 8.33 0.79 -11.05
CA ASP A 91 8.42 1.36 -12.39
C ASP A 91 7.06 1.33 -13.08
N ARG A 92 6.32 0.23 -12.94
CA ARG A 92 4.96 0.10 -13.51
C ARG A 92 3.99 1.14 -12.95
N PHE A 93 4.00 1.36 -11.63
CA PHE A 93 3.16 2.38 -11.00
C PHE A 93 3.57 3.80 -11.40
N HIS A 94 4.88 4.06 -11.51
CA HIS A 94 5.37 5.35 -11.97
C HIS A 94 4.91 5.65 -13.40
N GLN A 95 4.96 4.66 -14.31
CA GLN A 95 4.46 4.84 -15.68
C GLN A 95 2.95 5.08 -15.73
N LEU A 96 2.16 4.38 -14.90
CA LEU A 96 0.72 4.61 -14.80
C LEU A 96 0.41 6.04 -14.31
N LEU A 97 1.11 6.48 -13.25
CA LEU A 97 0.93 7.84 -12.73
C LEU A 97 1.32 8.90 -13.76
N LEU A 98 2.43 8.69 -14.50
CA LEU A 98 2.84 9.60 -15.57
C LEU A 98 1.84 9.62 -16.74
N ALA A 99 1.13 8.53 -17.00
CA ALA A 99 0.10 8.48 -18.04
C ALA A 99 -1.16 9.26 -17.63
N GLU A 100 -1.56 9.22 -16.37
CA GLU A 100 -2.73 9.96 -15.84
C GLU A 100 -2.48 11.47 -15.69
N LEU A 101 -1.21 11.88 -15.64
CA LEU A 101 -0.78 13.28 -15.53
C LEU A 101 -0.48 13.95 -16.89
N ARG A 102 -0.69 13.27 -18.01
CA ARG A 102 -0.53 13.81 -19.37
C ARG A 102 -1.88 14.20 -19.98
#